data_AF-A0A176RVI9-F1
#
_entry.id   AF-A0A176RVI9-F1
#
_cell.length_a   1.000
_cell.length_b   1.000
_cell.length_c   1.000
_cell.angle_alpha   90.00
_cell.angle_beta   90.00
_cell.angle_gamma   90.00
#
_symmetry.space_group_name_H-M   'P 1'
#
loop_
_entity.id
_entity.type
_entity.pdbx_description
1 polymer ?
#
loop_
_entity_poly.entity_id
_entity_poly.type
_entity_poly.pdbx_seq_one_letter_code
_entity_poly.pdbx_strand_id
1 'polypeptide(L)'
;MTFKELNLTQNPFELISPSPLAFQSDAPIPWAGMKTQKEQLENTYLNATAHHNLILNWGPFGAGKTHAAFYFKNQSFLNTEFITLYVKTPLEDSDATQQLLKDIIDEISFTKLKEIIKARIAELGESQLFKLINTTIKSEVFATAIIKLGHSEPKLAEFMHRYVYGNVTRTELKQFQLPCALNSEVDYLKFLAGIIAALTAGKTTRVVLCVPTLLQRISNDVPKII
;
A
#
# COMPACT_ATOMS: atom_id res chain seq x y z
N MET A 1 -17.41 22.53 -31.34
CA MET A 1 -17.76 21.10 -31.52
C MET A 1 -18.56 20.67 -30.31
N THR A 2 -19.85 20.40 -30.47
CA THR A 2 -20.71 19.91 -29.38
C THR A 2 -20.90 18.39 -29.48
N PHE A 3 -21.04 17.68 -28.35
CA PHE A 3 -21.22 16.22 -28.33
C PHE A 3 -22.36 15.72 -29.23
N LYS A 4 -23.40 16.54 -29.39
CA LYS A 4 -24.55 16.29 -30.27
C LYS A 4 -24.18 16.21 -31.76
N GLU A 5 -23.11 16.87 -32.17
CA GLU A 5 -22.59 16.85 -33.55
C GLU A 5 -21.83 15.55 -33.87
N LEU A 6 -21.40 14.79 -32.85
CA LEU A 6 -20.62 13.55 -33.02
C LEU A 6 -21.48 12.27 -33.05
N ASN A 7 -22.80 12.39 -32.93
CA ASN A 7 -23.76 11.27 -32.93
C ASN A 7 -23.43 10.16 -31.92
N LEU A 8 -22.73 10.49 -30.84
CA LEU A 8 -22.36 9.56 -29.78
C LEU A 8 -23.57 9.33 -28.86
N THR A 9 -24.15 8.14 -28.92
CA THR A 9 -25.30 7.72 -28.10
C THR A 9 -24.90 7.14 -26.74
N GLN A 10 -23.62 6.77 -26.59
CA GLN A 10 -22.99 6.30 -25.37
C GLN A 10 -21.64 6.98 -25.21
N ASN A 11 -21.19 7.19 -23.98
CA ASN A 11 -19.86 7.73 -23.72
C ASN A 11 -18.82 6.64 -24.02
N PRO A 12 -18.02 6.74 -25.10
CA PRO A 12 -17.04 5.70 -25.42
C PRO A 12 -15.89 5.63 -24.41
N PHE A 13 -15.81 6.58 -23.46
CA PHE A 13 -14.80 6.66 -22.41
C PHE A 13 -15.28 6.20 -21.03
N GLU A 14 -16.52 5.73 -20.88
CA GLU A 14 -17.16 5.47 -19.58
C GLU A 14 -16.41 4.44 -18.70
N LEU A 15 -15.67 3.51 -19.33
CA LEU A 15 -14.90 2.46 -18.65
C LEU A 15 -13.39 2.56 -18.90
N ILE A 16 -12.90 3.68 -19.43
CA ILE A 16 -11.49 3.81 -19.78
C ILE A 16 -10.74 4.44 -18.59
N SER A 17 -10.41 3.62 -17.59
CA SER A 17 -9.19 3.93 -16.83
C SER A 17 -8.00 3.73 -17.78
N PRO A 18 -7.01 4.62 -17.83
CA PRO A 18 -5.85 4.39 -18.67
C PRO A 18 -5.23 3.05 -18.25
N SER A 19 -4.92 2.21 -19.24
CA SER A 19 -4.22 0.96 -18.99
C SER A 19 -2.95 1.24 -18.19
N PRO A 20 -2.53 0.39 -17.23
CA PRO A 20 -1.23 0.52 -16.57
C PRO A 20 -0.07 0.68 -17.57
N LEU A 21 -0.21 0.12 -18.77
CA LEU A 21 0.74 0.28 -19.88
C LEU A 21 0.84 1.72 -20.41
N ALA A 22 -0.25 2.49 -20.37
CA ALA A 22 -0.23 3.91 -20.73
C ALA A 22 0.58 4.75 -19.73
N PHE A 23 0.82 4.24 -18.52
CA PHE A 23 1.70 4.86 -17.54
C PHE A 23 3.17 4.41 -17.64
N GLN A 24 3.47 3.47 -18.52
CA GLN A 24 4.85 3.00 -18.80
C GLN A 24 5.46 3.66 -20.04
N SER A 25 4.68 4.43 -20.81
CA SER A 25 5.18 5.18 -21.95
C SER A 25 5.71 6.55 -21.53
N ASP A 26 6.75 7.04 -22.22
CA ASP A 26 7.27 8.41 -22.06
C ASP A 26 6.27 9.51 -22.48
N ALA A 27 5.11 9.13 -23.03
CA ALA A 27 4.09 10.07 -23.43
C ALA A 27 3.42 10.72 -22.21
N PRO A 28 3.26 12.06 -22.19
CA PRO A 28 2.63 12.76 -21.09
C PRO A 28 1.15 12.35 -20.98
N ILE A 29 0.75 11.96 -19.77
CA ILE A 29 -0.59 11.47 -19.50
C ILE A 29 -1.52 12.68 -19.25
N PRO A 30 -2.53 12.90 -20.11
CA PRO A 30 -3.37 14.10 -20.02
C PRO A 30 -4.38 14.00 -18.88
N TRP A 31 -4.51 15.09 -18.12
CA TRP A 31 -5.57 15.29 -17.12
C TRP A 31 -6.71 16.11 -17.76
N ALA A 32 -7.69 15.43 -18.35
CA ALA A 32 -8.81 16.08 -19.04
C ALA A 32 -9.79 16.72 -18.04
N GLY A 33 -9.86 18.06 -18.02
CA GLY A 33 -10.84 18.80 -17.21
C GLY A 33 -10.64 18.73 -15.69
N MET A 34 -9.50 18.21 -15.22
CA MET A 34 -9.21 17.98 -13.79
C MET A 34 -8.01 18.79 -13.28
N LYS A 35 -7.79 19.99 -13.85
CA LYS A 35 -6.61 20.83 -13.54
C LYS A 35 -6.51 21.17 -12.05
N THR A 36 -7.61 21.61 -11.44
CA THR A 36 -7.63 21.98 -10.01
C THR A 36 -7.37 20.78 -9.10
N GLN A 37 -7.96 19.62 -9.41
CA GLN A 37 -7.75 18.38 -8.67
C GLN A 37 -6.29 17.90 -8.79
N LYS A 38 -5.70 18.02 -9.98
CA LYS A 38 -4.29 17.73 -10.22
C LYS A 38 -3.40 18.61 -9.32
N GLU A 39 -3.62 19.91 -9.34
CA GLU A 39 -2.86 20.88 -8.54
C GLU A 39 -3.02 20.62 -7.03
N GLN A 40 -4.22 20.30 -6.56
CA GLN A 40 -4.47 19.95 -5.16
C GLN A 40 -3.73 18.67 -4.74
N LEU A 41 -3.76 17.63 -5.59
CA LEU A 41 -3.04 16.39 -5.34
C LEU A 41 -1.53 16.62 -5.38
N GLU A 42 -1.00 17.32 -6.40
CA GLU A 42 0.41 17.71 -6.47
C GLU A 42 0.84 18.43 -5.19
N ASN A 43 0.10 19.46 -4.77
CA ASN A 43 0.38 20.17 -3.53
C ASN A 43 0.31 19.27 -2.29
N THR A 44 -0.62 18.32 -2.24
CA THR A 44 -0.72 17.35 -1.12
C THR A 44 0.52 16.45 -1.08
N TYR A 45 0.97 15.93 -2.21
CA TYR A 45 2.18 15.11 -2.30
C TYR A 45 3.46 15.92 -2.01
N LEU A 46 3.52 17.19 -2.43
CA LEU A 46 4.61 18.11 -2.12
C LEU A 46 4.67 18.46 -0.63
N ASN A 47 3.50 18.74 -0.03
CA ASN A 47 3.36 19.15 1.38
C ASN A 47 3.36 17.96 2.34
N ALA A 48 3.33 16.72 1.84
CA ALA A 48 3.55 15.50 2.60
C ALA A 48 5.03 15.38 3.03
N THR A 49 5.53 16.39 3.74
CA THR A 49 6.94 16.56 4.15
C THR A 49 7.28 15.82 5.45
N ALA A 50 6.29 15.38 6.23
CA ALA A 50 6.51 14.55 7.42
C ALA A 50 6.81 13.07 7.06
N HIS A 51 7.50 12.34 7.94
CA HIS A 51 7.96 10.96 7.70
C HIS A 51 6.83 9.91 7.57
N HIS A 52 5.56 10.27 7.80
CA HIS A 52 4.42 9.35 7.72
C HIS A 52 3.16 10.08 7.22
N ASN A 53 2.87 10.00 5.92
CA ASN A 53 1.66 10.60 5.35
C ASN A 53 0.78 9.55 4.67
N LEU A 54 -0.44 9.40 5.17
CA LEU A 54 -1.48 8.62 4.50
C LEU A 54 -2.29 9.57 3.62
N ILE A 55 -2.15 9.45 2.29
CA ILE A 55 -2.94 10.24 1.33
C ILE A 55 -4.13 9.41 0.87
N LEU A 56 -5.31 9.71 1.39
CA LEU A 56 -6.55 9.07 0.97
C LEU A 56 -7.16 9.79 -0.24
N ASN A 57 -7.06 9.17 -1.42
CA ASN A 57 -7.74 9.66 -2.61
C ASN A 57 -9.15 9.06 -2.72
N TRP A 58 -10.16 9.80 -2.24
CA TRP A 58 -11.56 9.37 -2.20
C TRP A 58 -12.45 10.21 -3.13
N GLY A 59 -13.59 9.65 -3.55
CA GLY A 59 -14.53 10.30 -4.48
C GLY A 59 -15.41 9.31 -5.24
N PRO A 60 -16.41 9.78 -6.01
CA PRO A 60 -17.35 8.92 -6.72
C PRO A 60 -16.70 8.06 -7.81
N PHE A 61 -17.38 7.00 -8.26
CA PHE A 61 -16.92 6.21 -9.41
C PHE A 61 -16.71 7.12 -10.63
N GLY A 62 -15.65 6.88 -11.41
CA GLY A 62 -15.27 7.75 -12.53
C GLY A 62 -14.57 9.07 -12.18
N ALA A 63 -14.40 9.41 -10.90
CA ALA A 63 -13.74 10.67 -10.47
C ALA A 63 -12.20 10.72 -10.70
N GLY A 64 -11.64 9.82 -11.49
CA GLY A 64 -10.19 9.82 -11.77
C GLY A 64 -9.27 9.31 -10.66
N LYS A 65 -9.80 8.64 -9.62
CA LYS A 65 -8.99 8.11 -8.50
C LYS A 65 -7.87 7.16 -8.95
N THR A 66 -8.23 6.19 -9.80
CA THR A 66 -7.29 5.23 -10.38
C THR A 66 -6.26 5.94 -11.25
N HIS A 67 -6.70 6.89 -12.08
CA HIS A 67 -5.81 7.70 -12.90
C HIS A 67 -4.79 8.47 -12.04
N ALA A 68 -5.25 9.15 -11.00
CA ALA A 68 -4.38 9.88 -10.08
C ALA A 68 -3.38 8.95 -9.38
N ALA A 69 -3.83 7.80 -8.86
CA ALA A 69 -2.94 6.84 -8.19
C ALA A 69 -1.80 6.37 -9.11
N PHE A 70 -2.13 5.97 -10.34
CA PHE A 70 -1.11 5.56 -11.32
C PHE A 70 -0.25 6.72 -11.83
N TYR A 71 -0.83 7.91 -11.99
CA TYR A 71 -0.09 9.11 -12.41
C TYR A 71 1.00 9.45 -11.38
N PHE A 72 0.63 9.59 -10.10
CA PHE A 72 1.59 9.94 -9.04
C PHE A 72 2.54 8.79 -8.68
N LYS A 73 2.15 7.53 -8.90
CA LYS A 73 3.04 6.36 -8.73
C LYS A 73 4.26 6.42 -9.67
N ASN A 74 4.08 6.88 -10.89
CA ASN A 74 5.10 6.82 -11.94
C ASN A 74 5.88 8.13 -12.12
N GLN A 75 5.67 9.11 -11.24
CA GLN A 75 6.29 10.42 -11.37
C GLN A 75 7.40 10.62 -10.37
N SER A 76 8.55 11.08 -10.86
CA SER A 76 9.72 11.43 -10.06
C SER A 76 9.64 12.88 -9.56
N PHE A 77 8.48 13.32 -9.07
CA PHE A 77 8.24 14.75 -8.76
C PHE A 77 9.15 15.31 -7.66
N LEU A 78 9.81 14.46 -6.86
CA LEU A 78 10.61 14.88 -5.72
C LEU A 78 11.87 14.02 -5.63
N ASN A 79 12.97 14.59 -5.15
CA ASN A 79 14.20 13.87 -4.75
C ASN A 79 13.96 12.96 -3.51
N THR A 80 12.77 12.40 -3.38
CA THR A 80 12.27 11.64 -2.24
C THR A 80 11.66 10.35 -2.76
N GLU A 81 12.00 9.22 -2.14
CA GLU A 81 11.54 7.90 -2.56
C GLU A 81 10.07 7.72 -2.13
N PHE A 82 9.16 7.57 -3.08
CA PHE A 82 7.77 7.23 -2.81
C PHE A 82 7.51 5.74 -3.04
N ILE A 83 6.96 5.08 -2.02
CA ILE A 83 6.34 3.77 -2.11
C ILE A 83 4.84 3.99 -2.22
N THR A 84 4.34 4.10 -3.46
CA THR A 84 2.90 4.23 -3.72
C THR A 84 2.28 2.84 -3.81
N LEU A 85 1.39 2.54 -2.87
CA LEU A 85 0.66 1.29 -2.74
C LEU A 85 -0.78 1.52 -3.22
N TYR A 86 -1.15 0.87 -4.32
CA TYR A 86 -2.55 0.81 -4.72
C TYR A 86 -3.17 -0.47 -4.17
N VAL A 87 -4.11 -0.34 -3.24
CA VAL A 87 -4.70 -1.49 -2.57
C VAL A 87 -6.20 -1.42 -2.68
N LYS A 88 -6.81 -2.48 -3.19
CA LYS A 88 -8.27 -2.57 -3.27
C LYS A 88 -8.79 -2.92 -1.88
N THR A 89 -9.89 -2.29 -1.47
CA THR A 89 -10.57 -2.69 -0.24
C THR A 89 -11.11 -4.12 -0.44
N PRO A 90 -10.87 -5.04 0.51
CA PRO A 90 -11.49 -6.36 0.51
C PRO A 90 -13.02 -6.22 0.48
N LEU A 91 -13.69 -7.06 -0.32
CA LEU A 91 -15.15 -7.03 -0.49
C LEU A 91 -15.90 -7.89 0.55
N GLU A 92 -15.20 -8.81 1.24
CA GLU A 92 -15.77 -9.79 2.18
C GLU A 92 -15.27 -9.58 3.63
N ASP A 93 -16.12 -9.91 4.60
CA ASP A 93 -15.97 -9.52 6.01
C ASP A 93 -15.03 -10.40 6.86
N SER A 94 -14.91 -11.70 6.58
CA SER A 94 -14.32 -12.61 7.58
C SER A 94 -12.79 -12.50 7.69
N ASP A 95 -12.10 -11.96 6.69
CA ASP A 95 -10.63 -11.94 6.64
C ASP A 95 -10.07 -10.66 6.00
N ALA A 96 -10.83 -9.56 6.03
CA ALA A 96 -10.48 -8.31 5.35
C ALA A 96 -9.07 -7.80 5.72
N THR A 97 -8.71 -7.85 7.00
CA THR A 97 -7.38 -7.44 7.48
C THR A 97 -6.26 -8.33 6.91
N GLN A 98 -6.45 -9.64 6.90
CA GLN A 98 -5.46 -10.57 6.35
C GLN A 98 -5.31 -10.35 4.83
N GLN A 99 -6.43 -10.17 4.13
CA GLN A 99 -6.43 -9.89 2.70
C GLN A 99 -5.71 -8.57 2.41
N LEU A 100 -5.98 -7.52 3.19
CA LEU A 100 -5.33 -6.22 3.04
C LEU A 100 -3.80 -6.32 3.20
N LEU A 101 -3.33 -7.09 4.19
CA LEU A 101 -1.89 -7.33 4.35
C LEU A 101 -1.30 -8.03 3.12
N LYS A 102 -1.96 -9.07 2.61
CA LYS A 102 -1.51 -9.82 1.43
C LYS A 102 -1.46 -8.90 0.20
N ASP A 103 -2.53 -8.14 -0.05
CA ASP A 103 -2.61 -7.21 -1.19
C ASP A 103 -1.51 -6.14 -1.13
N ILE A 104 -1.20 -5.62 0.06
CA ILE A 104 -0.09 -4.67 0.28
C ILE A 104 1.26 -5.31 -0.08
N ILE A 105 1.49 -6.54 0.37
CA ILE A 105 2.76 -7.24 0.13
C ILE A 105 2.90 -7.63 -1.34
N ASP A 106 1.83 -8.06 -1.98
CA ASP A 106 1.80 -8.42 -3.39
C ASP A 106 2.07 -7.19 -4.27
N GLU A 107 1.51 -6.03 -3.93
CA GLU A 107 1.76 -4.77 -4.64
C GLU A 107 3.22 -4.29 -4.49
N ILE A 108 3.86 -4.52 -3.34
CA ILE A 108 5.29 -4.23 -3.14
C ILE A 108 6.17 -5.29 -3.80
N SER A 109 5.68 -6.54 -3.86
CA SER A 109 6.42 -7.81 -3.90
C SER A 109 7.18 -8.13 -2.60
N PHE A 110 7.11 -9.41 -2.18
CA PHE A 110 7.84 -9.91 -1.02
C PHE A 110 9.36 -9.68 -1.12
N THR A 111 9.93 -9.88 -2.32
CA THR A 111 11.37 -9.66 -2.58
C THR A 111 11.77 -8.21 -2.33
N LYS A 112 10.99 -7.24 -2.83
CA LYS A 112 11.30 -5.82 -2.62
C LYS A 112 11.11 -5.41 -1.16
N LEU A 113 10.09 -5.93 -0.48
CA LEU A 113 9.91 -5.71 0.96
C LEU A 113 11.15 -6.17 1.74
N LYS A 114 11.67 -7.36 1.42
CA LYS A 114 12.91 -7.91 2.01
C LYS A 114 14.09 -6.96 1.84
N GLU A 115 14.31 -6.49 0.61
CA GLU A 115 15.44 -5.60 0.30
C GLU A 115 15.28 -4.22 0.94
N ILE A 116 14.06 -3.68 1.06
CA ILE A 116 13.80 -2.43 1.78
C ILE A 116 14.16 -2.59 3.26
N ILE A 117 13.64 -3.63 3.93
CA ILE A 117 13.93 -3.86 5.35
C ILE A 117 15.43 -4.08 5.58
N LYS A 118 16.08 -4.85 4.69
CA LYS A 118 17.54 -5.03 4.72
C LYS A 118 18.29 -3.70 4.59
N ALA A 119 17.88 -2.83 3.69
CA ALA A 119 18.47 -1.49 3.54
C ALA A 119 18.27 -0.65 4.80
N ARG A 120 17.11 -0.74 5.47
CA ARG A 120 16.85 -0.04 6.74
C ARG A 120 17.69 -0.56 7.89
N ILE A 121 17.92 -1.87 7.96
CA ILE A 121 18.85 -2.46 8.93
C ILE A 121 20.26 -1.92 8.70
N ALA A 122 20.70 -1.80 7.44
CA ALA A 122 22.00 -1.23 7.11
C ALA A 122 22.10 0.28 7.42
N GLU A 123 21.02 1.04 7.26
CA GLU A 123 20.98 2.49 7.49
C GLU A 123 20.92 2.87 8.97
N LEU A 124 20.04 2.23 9.75
CA LEU A 124 19.73 2.59 11.14
C LEU A 124 20.39 1.67 12.16
N GLY A 125 20.77 0.47 11.76
CA GLY A 125 21.12 -0.63 12.66
C GLY A 125 19.90 -1.40 13.14
N GLU A 126 20.09 -2.69 13.33
CA GLU A 126 19.04 -3.65 13.70
C GLU A 126 18.31 -3.28 14.99
N SER A 127 19.06 -2.90 16.03
CA SER A 127 18.49 -2.54 17.35
C SER A 127 17.62 -1.28 17.30
N GLN A 128 18.01 -0.28 16.51
CA GLN A 128 17.23 0.96 16.37
C GLN A 128 15.94 0.71 15.61
N LEU A 129 16.02 -0.03 14.50
CA LEU A 129 14.84 -0.40 13.72
C LEU A 129 13.88 -1.27 14.55
N PHE A 130 14.42 -2.25 15.29
CA PHE A 130 13.64 -3.07 16.21
C PHE A 130 12.91 -2.23 17.25
N LYS A 131 13.61 -1.30 17.90
CA LYS A 131 13.04 -0.41 18.91
C LYS A 131 11.94 0.46 18.33
N LEU A 132 12.14 1.02 17.13
CA LEU A 132 11.13 1.81 16.42
C LEU A 132 9.87 0.97 16.18
N ILE A 133 10.00 -0.19 15.55
CA ILE A 133 8.87 -1.08 15.26
C ILE A 133 8.15 -1.49 16.54
N ASN A 134 8.89 -1.96 17.55
CA ASN A 134 8.33 -2.43 18.82
C ASN A 134 7.61 -1.31 19.56
N THR A 135 8.12 -0.08 19.52
CA THR A 135 7.44 1.08 20.14
C THR A 135 6.11 1.37 19.44
N THR A 136 6.06 1.22 18.11
CA THR A 136 4.84 1.43 17.33
C THR A 136 3.77 0.36 17.59
N ILE A 137 4.15 -0.92 17.61
CA ILE A 137 3.19 -2.03 17.63
C ILE A 137 3.01 -2.72 18.99
N LYS A 138 3.90 -2.39 19.96
CA LYS A 138 3.96 -2.99 21.30
C LYS A 138 3.98 -4.52 21.26
N SER A 139 4.85 -5.09 20.43
CA SER A 139 5.02 -6.54 20.27
C SER A 139 6.44 -6.88 19.84
N GLU A 140 7.21 -7.43 20.78
CA GLU A 140 8.58 -7.90 20.52
C GLU A 140 8.60 -9.06 19.53
N VAL A 141 7.58 -9.93 19.61
CA VAL A 141 7.42 -11.10 18.73
C VAL A 141 7.34 -10.66 17.27
N PHE A 142 6.45 -9.71 16.97
CA PHE A 142 6.24 -9.25 15.59
C PHE A 142 7.35 -8.30 15.13
N ALA A 143 7.92 -7.49 16.02
CA ALA A 143 9.10 -6.71 15.70
C ALA A 143 10.28 -7.61 15.29
N THR A 144 10.52 -8.70 16.03
CA THR A 144 11.55 -9.70 15.70
C THR A 144 11.29 -10.35 14.35
N ALA A 145 10.04 -10.76 14.09
CA ALA A 145 9.66 -11.34 12.80
C ALA A 145 9.90 -10.37 11.63
N ILE A 146 9.58 -9.08 11.80
CA ILE A 146 9.80 -8.05 10.77
C ILE A 146 11.30 -7.83 10.53
N ILE A 147 12.12 -7.76 11.58
CA ILE A 147 13.59 -7.68 11.43
C ILE A 147 14.11 -8.90 10.66
N LYS A 148 13.62 -10.10 10.97
CA LYS A 148 14.01 -11.34 10.29
C LYS A 148 13.71 -11.33 8.79
N LEU A 149 12.72 -10.56 8.33
CA LEU A 149 12.49 -10.36 6.88
C LEU A 149 13.73 -9.76 6.20
N GLY A 150 14.49 -8.88 6.86
CA GLY A 150 15.65 -8.24 6.24
C GLY A 150 16.89 -9.12 6.10
N HIS A 151 16.91 -10.31 6.72
CA HIS A 151 18.06 -11.20 6.62
C HIS A 151 18.11 -11.94 5.28
N SER A 152 19.34 -12.23 4.82
CA SER A 152 19.57 -12.82 3.48
C SER A 152 19.73 -14.34 3.48
N GLU A 153 19.44 -15.03 4.58
CA GLU A 153 19.53 -16.49 4.64
C GLU A 153 18.40 -17.13 3.79
N PRO A 154 18.71 -17.98 2.78
CA PRO A 154 17.70 -18.51 1.85
C PRO A 154 16.58 -19.30 2.53
N LYS A 155 16.92 -20.15 3.51
CA LYS A 155 15.94 -20.95 4.26
C LYS A 155 15.02 -20.06 5.10
N LEU A 156 15.57 -19.03 5.73
CA LEU A 156 14.79 -18.06 6.48
C LEU A 156 13.88 -17.26 5.55
N ALA A 157 14.35 -16.85 4.36
CA ALA A 157 13.54 -16.10 3.40
C ALA A 157 12.32 -16.92 2.92
N GLU A 158 12.52 -18.20 2.59
CA GLU A 158 11.42 -19.10 2.21
C GLU A 158 10.43 -19.30 3.35
N PHE A 159 10.93 -19.51 4.57
CA PHE A 159 10.09 -19.60 5.76
C PHE A 159 9.31 -18.31 6.01
N MET A 160 9.95 -17.14 5.91
CA MET A 160 9.31 -15.85 6.15
C MET A 160 8.25 -15.54 5.09
N HIS A 161 8.44 -15.96 3.85
CA HIS A 161 7.39 -15.90 2.83
C HIS A 161 6.16 -16.66 3.34
N ARG A 162 6.30 -17.93 3.71
CA ARG A 162 5.19 -18.73 4.24
C ARG A 162 4.61 -18.19 5.54
N TYR A 163 5.45 -17.62 6.41
CA TYR A 163 5.03 -17.02 7.69
C TYR A 163 4.00 -15.90 7.47
N VAL A 164 4.26 -15.01 6.52
CA VAL A 164 3.37 -13.88 6.26
C VAL A 164 2.04 -14.30 5.63
N TYR A 165 2.05 -15.36 4.81
CA TYR A 165 0.83 -15.93 4.23
C TYR A 165 0.13 -16.96 5.14
N GLY A 166 0.61 -17.19 6.38
CA GLY A 166 -0.03 -18.05 7.38
C GLY A 166 0.24 -19.56 7.23
N ASN A 167 1.18 -19.97 6.38
CA ASN A 167 1.44 -21.37 6.03
C ASN A 167 2.69 -21.94 6.73
N VAL A 168 2.74 -21.84 8.07
CA VAL A 168 3.88 -22.29 8.89
C VAL A 168 3.48 -23.28 9.98
N THR A 169 4.39 -24.19 10.30
CA THR A 169 4.21 -25.20 11.35
C THR A 169 4.89 -24.78 12.67
N ARG A 170 4.46 -25.39 13.78
CA ARG A 170 5.09 -25.18 15.10
C ARG A 170 6.57 -25.58 15.13
N THR A 171 6.97 -26.57 14.35
CA THR A 171 8.37 -27.01 14.26
C THR A 171 9.24 -25.96 13.61
N GLU A 172 8.75 -25.34 12.53
CA GLU A 172 9.46 -24.28 11.82
C GLU A 172 9.54 -22.99 12.65
N LEU A 173 8.48 -22.63 13.37
CA LEU A 173 8.48 -21.53 14.33
C LEU A 173 9.60 -21.68 15.36
N LYS A 174 9.76 -22.89 15.94
CA LYS A 174 10.87 -23.19 16.87
C LYS A 174 12.23 -23.09 16.18
N GLN A 175 12.36 -23.65 14.98
CA GLN A 175 13.60 -23.63 14.20
C GLN A 175 14.10 -22.21 13.94
N PHE A 176 13.19 -21.30 13.55
CA PHE A 176 13.53 -19.90 13.24
C PHE A 176 13.35 -18.95 14.43
N GLN A 177 13.18 -19.48 15.65
CA GLN A 177 13.06 -18.70 16.89
C GLN A 177 11.94 -17.64 16.84
N LEU A 178 10.78 -18.00 16.29
CA LEU A 178 9.57 -17.20 16.34
C LEU A 178 8.53 -17.85 17.28
N PRO A 179 8.09 -17.15 18.33
CA PRO A 179 7.15 -17.70 19.32
C PRO A 179 5.78 -18.12 18.79
N CYS A 180 5.22 -17.40 17.81
CA CYS A 180 3.90 -17.67 17.26
C CYS A 180 3.79 -17.25 15.79
N ALA A 181 2.77 -17.78 15.11
CA ALA A 181 2.33 -17.35 13.78
C ALA A 181 1.28 -16.23 13.86
N LEU A 182 0.96 -15.63 12.71
CA LEU A 182 -0.14 -14.67 12.57
C LEU A 182 -1.49 -15.45 12.51
N ASN A 183 -2.24 -15.43 13.61
CA ASN A 183 -3.44 -16.26 13.75
C ASN A 183 -4.72 -15.46 14.00
N SER A 184 -4.61 -14.23 14.50
CA SER A 184 -5.75 -13.36 14.76
C SER A 184 -5.69 -12.09 13.92
N GLU A 185 -6.85 -11.46 13.73
CA GLU A 185 -6.94 -10.15 13.08
C GLU A 185 -6.02 -9.10 13.72
N VAL A 186 -5.94 -9.11 15.06
CA VAL A 186 -5.06 -8.22 15.83
C VAL A 186 -3.59 -8.46 15.50
N ASP A 187 -3.18 -9.71 15.29
CA ASP A 187 -1.81 -10.05 14.90
C ASP A 187 -1.50 -9.49 13.50
N TYR A 188 -2.41 -9.67 12.55
CA TYR A 188 -2.28 -9.13 11.20
C TYR A 188 -2.22 -7.60 11.18
N LEU A 189 -3.06 -6.91 11.96
CA LEU A 189 -3.02 -5.45 12.10
C LEU A 189 -1.69 -4.97 12.68
N LYS A 190 -1.20 -5.60 13.75
CA LYS A 190 0.09 -5.25 14.35
C LYS A 190 1.24 -5.49 13.40
N PHE A 191 1.22 -6.61 12.68
CA PHE A 191 2.25 -6.94 11.71
C PHE A 191 2.26 -5.95 10.54
N LEU A 192 1.08 -5.59 10.03
CA LEU A 192 0.91 -4.56 8.99
C LEU A 192 1.45 -3.20 9.46
N ALA A 193 1.05 -2.75 10.66
CA ALA A 193 1.54 -1.51 11.24
C ALA A 193 3.07 -1.51 11.39
N GLY A 194 3.64 -2.65 11.76
CA GLY A 194 5.08 -2.83 11.88
C GLY A 194 5.82 -2.80 10.54
N ILE A 195 5.23 -3.40 9.49
CA ILE A 195 5.75 -3.27 8.12
C ILE A 195 5.74 -1.81 7.70
N ILE A 196 4.63 -1.09 7.88
CA ILE A 196 4.55 0.33 7.52
C ILE A 196 5.59 1.15 8.30
N ALA A 197 5.79 0.87 9.58
CA ALA A 197 6.82 1.50 10.40
C ALA A 197 8.23 1.22 9.85
N ALA A 198 8.52 -0.01 9.44
CA ALA A 198 9.80 -0.38 8.84
C ALA A 198 10.02 0.31 7.47
N LEU A 199 9.00 0.34 6.62
CA LEU A 199 9.05 1.00 5.30
C LEU A 199 9.33 2.50 5.42
N THR A 200 8.72 3.16 6.41
CA THR A 200 8.82 4.60 6.66
C THR A 200 9.98 5.01 7.57
N ALA A 201 10.78 4.06 8.07
CA ALA A 201 11.92 4.36 8.95
C ALA A 201 13.08 5.08 8.23
N GLY A 202 13.10 5.06 6.89
CA GLY A 202 14.14 5.71 6.09
C GLY A 202 14.01 7.23 6.08
N LYS A 203 15.16 7.93 5.95
CA LYS A 203 15.19 9.40 5.97
C LYS A 203 14.37 10.07 4.86
N THR A 204 14.17 9.39 3.72
CA THR A 204 13.54 9.97 2.53
C THR A 204 12.46 9.08 1.92
N THR A 205 11.93 8.12 2.68
CA THR A 205 10.96 7.16 2.13
C THR A 205 9.55 7.48 2.62
N ARG A 206 8.65 7.69 1.66
CA ARG A 206 7.25 8.05 1.91
C ARG A 206 6.36 6.93 1.40
N VAL A 207 5.46 6.43 2.23
CA VAL A 207 4.48 5.42 1.82
C VAL A 207 3.15 6.11 1.53
N VAL A 208 2.61 5.97 0.32
CA VAL A 208 1.32 6.51 -0.07
C VAL A 208 0.36 5.37 -0.36
N LEU A 209 -0.65 5.21 0.49
CA LEU A 209 -1.67 4.17 0.31
C LEU A 209 -2.91 4.73 -0.38
N CYS A 210 -3.17 4.27 -1.60
CA CYS A 210 -4.32 4.63 -2.41
C CYS A 210 -5.39 3.53 -2.32
N VAL A 211 -6.51 3.84 -1.66
CA VAL A 211 -7.66 2.93 -1.51
C VAL A 211 -8.86 3.45 -2.33
N PRO A 212 -9.20 2.82 -3.46
CA PRO A 212 -10.17 3.35 -4.42
C PRO A 212 -11.65 3.14 -4.01
N THR A 213 -11.95 2.22 -3.08
CA THR A 213 -13.34 1.78 -2.81
C THR A 213 -13.60 1.60 -1.31
N LEU A 214 -13.71 2.68 -0.53
CA LEU A 214 -14.24 2.59 0.85
C LEU A 214 -15.77 2.64 0.92
N LEU A 215 -16.47 2.88 -0.20
CA LEU A 215 -17.91 3.16 -0.24
C LEU A 215 -18.65 2.24 -1.21
N GLN A 216 -18.91 1.01 -0.78
CA GLN A 216 -20.13 0.31 -1.21
C GLN A 216 -21.04 -0.13 -0.05
N ARG A 217 -20.59 -0.02 1.22
CA ARG A 217 -21.38 -0.47 2.37
C ARG A 217 -22.12 0.62 3.13
N ILE A 218 -21.52 1.80 3.31
CA ILE A 218 -22.17 2.89 4.07
C ILE A 218 -23.40 3.46 3.33
N SER A 219 -23.49 3.26 2.00
CA SER A 219 -24.65 3.71 1.22
C SER A 219 -25.86 2.79 1.28
N ASN A 220 -25.72 1.56 1.79
CA ASN A 220 -26.84 0.60 1.87
C ASN A 220 -27.56 0.62 3.24
N ASP A 221 -26.97 1.26 4.25
CA ASP A 221 -27.54 1.38 5.60
C ASP A 221 -28.19 2.74 5.90
N VAL A 222 -28.32 3.62 4.90
CA VAL A 222 -29.18 4.81 5.03
C VAL A 222 -30.58 4.41 4.57
N PRO A 223 -31.62 4.51 5.43
CA PRO A 223 -32.98 4.28 4.98
C PRO A 223 -33.27 5.24 3.82
N LYS A 224 -33.71 4.70 2.68
CA LYS A 224 -34.33 5.52 1.64
C LYS A 224 -35.58 6.14 2.24
N ILE A 225 -35.46 7.37 2.72
CA ILE A 225 -36.62 8.19 3.03
C ILE A 225 -37.22 8.58 1.68
N ILE A 226 -38.50 8.23 1.53
CA ILE A 226 -39.39 8.45 0.38
C ILE A 226 -39.44 9.94 0.04
#